data_AF-A0A0P0KFW4-F1
#
_entry.id   AF-A0A0P0KFW4-F1
#
_cell.length_a   1.000
_cell.length_b   1.000
_cell.length_c   1.000
_cell.angle_alpha   90.00
_cell.angle_beta   90.00
_cell.angle_gamma   90.00
#
_symmetry.space_group_name_H-M   'P 1'
#
loop_
_entity.id
_entity.type
_entity.pdbx_description
1 polymer ?
#
loop_
_entity_poly.entity_id
_entity_poly.type
_entity_poly.pdbx_seq_one_letter_code
_entity_poly.pdbx_strand_id
1 'polypeptide(L)'
;VSIHPPLEELIEPYDPIKSLVVPTPGAKAGDRMRFVQFSDSFWHPPIAPYGRVRLYFNRFRGIDVVSYSGRCILEMRERDLEAVMKPLLETEIFNPARTAMKGITVHGHSLRLDEDGLMFDARRRYIYDKDSGEVVYIKDQMGRILDQPVPVGRPLSEEECRKMSIVYSWDTRQYKSRTEVLQVISRATKMRVLAGFNPESINDQM
;
A
#
# COMPACT_ATOMS: atom_id res chain seq x y z
N VAL A 1 17.03 3.38 -15.34
CA VAL A 1 18.48 3.10 -15.10
C VAL A 1 18.62 1.61 -14.78
N SER A 2 19.62 0.92 -15.33
CA SER A 2 19.80 -0.53 -15.07
C SER A 2 20.76 -0.79 -13.91
N ILE A 3 20.51 -1.86 -13.15
CA ILE A 3 21.38 -2.36 -12.08
C ILE A 3 22.22 -3.57 -12.52
N HIS A 4 21.77 -4.29 -13.55
CA HIS A 4 22.50 -5.36 -14.22
C HIS A 4 22.18 -5.34 -15.74
N PRO A 5 22.96 -6.02 -16.58
CA PRO A 5 22.64 -6.17 -18.00
C PRO A 5 21.27 -6.83 -18.22
N PRO A 6 20.64 -6.63 -19.40
CA PRO A 6 19.43 -7.36 -19.78
C PRO A 6 19.61 -8.87 -19.63
N LEU A 7 18.54 -9.59 -19.27
CA LEU A 7 18.60 -11.04 -19.04
C LEU A 7 19.00 -11.82 -20.30
N GLU A 8 18.73 -11.28 -21.49
CA GLU A 8 19.11 -11.90 -22.77
C GLU A 8 20.63 -11.90 -23.00
N GLU A 9 21.36 -11.03 -22.31
CA GLU A 9 22.83 -10.93 -22.39
C GLU A 9 23.53 -11.76 -21.31
N LEU A 10 22.78 -12.30 -20.34
CA LEU A 10 23.35 -13.08 -19.24
C LEU A 10 23.57 -14.54 -19.67
N ILE A 11 24.80 -15.02 -19.49
CA ILE A 11 25.13 -16.43 -19.62
C ILE A 11 24.85 -17.10 -18.28
N GLU A 12 23.75 -17.82 -18.21
CA GLU A 12 23.29 -18.45 -16.97
C GLU A 12 23.25 -19.98 -17.12
N PRO A 13 23.52 -20.73 -16.04
CA PRO A 13 23.37 -22.18 -16.06
C PRO A 13 21.90 -22.56 -16.30
N TYR A 14 21.69 -23.74 -16.84
CA TYR A 14 20.34 -24.28 -17.04
C TYR A 14 19.62 -24.43 -15.69
N ASP A 15 18.45 -23.81 -15.58
CA ASP A 15 17.52 -23.94 -14.47
C ASP A 15 16.09 -24.15 -15.02
N PRO A 16 15.50 -25.35 -14.83
CA PRO A 16 14.15 -25.64 -15.32
C PRO A 16 13.08 -24.79 -14.64
N ILE A 17 13.25 -24.41 -13.37
CA ILE A 17 12.27 -23.60 -12.63
C ILE A 17 12.22 -22.19 -13.18
N LYS A 18 13.39 -21.61 -13.49
CA LYS A 18 13.48 -20.28 -14.08
C LYS A 18 12.73 -20.17 -15.41
N SER A 19 12.77 -21.23 -16.22
CA SER A 19 12.09 -21.27 -17.53
C SER A 19 10.55 -21.29 -17.41
N LEU A 20 10.00 -21.67 -16.25
CA LEU A 20 8.56 -21.66 -15.97
C LEU A 20 8.03 -20.27 -15.59
N VAL A 21 8.90 -19.39 -15.07
CA VAL A 21 8.49 -18.11 -14.49
C VAL A 21 8.86 -16.96 -15.43
N VAL A 22 7.84 -16.40 -16.10
CA VAL A 22 8.05 -15.28 -17.04
C VAL A 22 8.50 -14.01 -16.30
N PRO A 23 9.70 -13.45 -16.55
CA PRO A 23 10.15 -12.23 -15.88
C PRO A 23 9.31 -11.01 -16.28
N THR A 24 9.20 -10.03 -15.39
CA THR A 24 8.54 -8.75 -15.69
C THR A 24 9.35 -7.95 -16.72
N PRO A 25 8.74 -6.98 -17.44
CA PRO A 25 9.46 -6.10 -18.35
C PRO A 25 10.70 -5.43 -17.72
N GLY A 26 10.59 -4.93 -16.48
CA GLY A 26 11.71 -4.32 -15.78
C GLY A 26 12.79 -5.34 -15.38
N ALA A 27 12.41 -6.57 -15.02
CA ALA A 27 13.37 -7.63 -14.74
C ALA A 27 14.16 -8.03 -15.99
N LYS A 28 13.48 -8.20 -17.14
CA LYS A 28 14.11 -8.52 -18.44
C LYS A 28 15.15 -7.47 -18.84
N ALA A 29 14.84 -6.20 -18.67
CA ALA A 29 15.71 -5.09 -19.03
C ALA A 29 16.82 -4.79 -17.99
N GLY A 30 16.77 -5.45 -16.82
CA GLY A 30 17.71 -5.22 -15.74
C GLY A 30 17.55 -3.88 -15.03
N ASP A 31 16.34 -3.32 -15.02
CA ASP A 31 16.03 -2.05 -14.34
C ASP A 31 16.40 -2.10 -12.86
N ARG A 32 16.86 -0.98 -12.30
CA ARG A 32 17.05 -0.88 -10.84
C ARG A 32 15.74 -1.08 -10.08
N MET A 33 15.85 -1.52 -8.83
CA MET A 33 14.74 -1.53 -7.88
C MET A 33 14.51 -0.11 -7.35
N ARG A 34 13.24 0.29 -7.28
CA ARG A 34 12.78 1.55 -6.69
C ARG A 34 11.59 1.25 -5.77
N PHE A 35 11.17 2.26 -5.02
CA PHE A 35 10.04 2.11 -4.11
C PHE A 35 9.07 3.28 -4.16
N VAL A 36 7.83 2.96 -3.80
CA VAL A 36 6.84 3.92 -3.32
C VAL A 36 6.45 3.56 -1.90
N GLN A 37 6.12 4.56 -1.11
CA GLN A 37 5.65 4.35 0.25
C GLN A 37 4.41 5.20 0.52
N PHE A 38 3.34 4.55 0.98
CA PHE A 38 2.09 5.22 1.35
C PHE A 38 1.90 5.22 2.86
N SER A 39 1.36 6.31 3.39
CA SER A 39 0.73 6.35 4.70
C SER A 39 -0.78 6.51 4.51
N ASP A 40 -1.57 5.68 5.19
CA ASP A 40 -3.03 5.74 5.18
C ASP A 40 -3.51 6.21 6.55
N SER A 41 -4.34 7.25 6.58
CA SER A 41 -4.91 7.83 7.80
C SER A 41 -5.77 6.80 8.53
N PHE A 42 -5.86 6.90 9.85
CA PHE A 42 -6.83 6.15 10.65
C PHE A 42 -8.27 6.63 10.39
N TRP A 43 -8.43 7.89 9.98
CA TRP A 43 -9.72 8.52 9.74
C TRP A 43 -10.28 8.12 8.38
N HIS A 44 -10.95 6.97 8.35
CA HIS A 44 -11.73 6.43 7.22
C HIS A 44 -10.96 6.43 5.88
N PRO A 45 -9.78 5.80 5.81
CA PRO A 45 -9.04 5.71 4.56
C PRO A 45 -9.72 4.70 3.62
N PRO A 46 -9.60 4.85 2.29
CA PRO A 46 -10.13 3.86 1.35
C PRO A 46 -9.42 2.50 1.47
N ILE A 47 -8.17 2.50 1.92
CA ILE A 47 -7.36 1.29 2.13
C ILE A 47 -6.50 1.44 3.39
N ALA A 48 -6.00 0.32 3.91
CA ALA A 48 -5.09 0.28 5.06
C ALA A 48 -3.86 -0.61 4.75
N PRO A 49 -2.79 -0.58 5.56
CA PRO A 49 -1.52 -1.24 5.23
C PRO A 49 -1.64 -2.73 4.85
N TYR A 50 -2.36 -3.55 5.64
CA TYR A 50 -2.58 -4.96 5.27
C TYR A 50 -3.56 -5.15 4.11
N GLY A 51 -4.46 -4.19 3.87
CA GLY A 51 -5.29 -4.15 2.66
C GLY A 51 -4.44 -3.96 1.40
N ARG A 52 -3.45 -3.07 1.45
CA ARG A 52 -2.45 -2.87 0.39
C ARG A 52 -1.67 -4.14 0.11
N VAL A 53 -1.13 -4.78 1.14
CA VAL A 53 -0.37 -6.05 0.99
C VAL A 53 -1.21 -7.10 0.25
N ARG A 54 -2.46 -7.30 0.67
CA ARG A 54 -3.38 -8.26 0.04
C ARG A 54 -3.69 -7.86 -1.40
N LEU A 55 -3.98 -6.58 -1.65
CA LEU A 55 -4.20 -6.07 -3.01
C LEU A 55 -2.99 -6.36 -3.91
N TYR A 56 -1.79 -6.02 -3.45
CA TYR A 56 -0.57 -6.11 -4.26
C TYR A 56 -0.26 -7.57 -4.62
N PHE A 57 -0.28 -8.49 -3.65
CA PHE A 57 -0.05 -9.92 -3.91
C PHE A 57 -1.10 -10.56 -4.83
N ASN A 58 -2.31 -9.98 -4.92
CA ASN A 58 -3.37 -10.50 -5.79
C ASN A 58 -3.41 -9.84 -7.18
N ARG A 59 -2.78 -8.68 -7.37
CA ARG A 59 -2.90 -7.90 -8.62
C ARG A 59 -1.59 -7.70 -9.36
N PHE A 60 -0.45 -7.75 -8.68
CA PHE A 60 0.85 -7.41 -9.24
C PHE A 60 1.81 -8.60 -9.23
N ARG A 61 2.79 -8.58 -10.14
CA ARG A 61 3.83 -9.61 -10.26
C ARG A 61 5.19 -9.03 -9.87
N GLY A 62 6.06 -9.85 -9.29
CA GLY A 62 7.44 -9.44 -8.97
C GLY A 62 7.50 -8.30 -7.97
N ILE A 63 6.69 -8.38 -6.91
CA ILE A 63 6.63 -7.36 -5.85
C ILE A 63 7.49 -7.74 -4.65
N ASP A 64 7.99 -6.72 -3.98
CA ASP A 64 8.40 -6.78 -2.58
C ASP A 64 7.60 -5.73 -1.80
N VAL A 65 6.96 -6.14 -0.70
CA VAL A 65 6.04 -5.28 0.05
C VAL A 65 6.21 -5.48 1.54
N VAL A 66 6.28 -4.35 2.25
CA VAL A 66 6.38 -4.35 3.72
C VAL A 66 5.29 -3.46 4.31
N SER A 67 4.56 -4.00 5.28
CA SER A 67 3.51 -3.29 6.01
C SER A 67 3.94 -2.95 7.43
N TYR A 68 3.80 -1.67 7.78
CA TYR A 68 3.92 -1.15 9.14
C TYR A 68 2.58 -0.53 9.54
N SER A 69 2.45 -0.06 10.79
CA SER A 69 1.27 0.69 11.22
C SER A 69 1.12 2.01 10.44
N GLY A 70 2.18 2.81 10.39
CA GLY A 70 2.15 4.16 9.80
C GLY A 70 2.51 4.25 8.32
N ARG A 71 2.87 3.13 7.68
CA ARG A 71 3.30 3.11 6.28
C ARG A 71 3.21 1.72 5.65
N CYS A 72 3.08 1.68 4.33
CA CYS A 72 3.22 0.49 3.49
C CYS A 72 4.16 0.80 2.33
N ILE A 73 5.21 -0.01 2.18
CA ILE A 73 6.27 0.13 1.16
C ILE A 73 6.00 -0.89 0.06
N LEU A 74 6.14 -0.48 -1.20
CA LEU A 74 6.16 -1.36 -2.35
C LEU A 74 7.45 -1.11 -3.13
N GLU A 75 8.28 -2.14 -3.25
CA GLU A 75 9.52 -2.12 -4.03
C GLU A 75 9.36 -3.02 -5.26
N MET A 76 9.69 -2.48 -6.43
CA MET A 76 9.59 -3.17 -7.72
C MET A 76 10.67 -2.65 -8.67
N ARG A 77 10.86 -3.33 -9.80
CA ARG A 77 11.67 -2.81 -10.91
C ARG A 77 11.07 -1.50 -11.43
N GLU A 78 11.90 -0.51 -11.69
CA GLU A 78 11.50 0.89 -11.89
C GLU A 78 10.33 1.09 -12.87
N ARG A 79 10.39 0.56 -14.09
CA ARG A 79 9.28 0.72 -15.05
C ARG A 79 7.99 -0.01 -14.64
N ASP A 80 8.14 -1.16 -13.97
CA ASP A 80 6.99 -1.93 -13.50
C ASP A 80 6.32 -1.20 -12.32
N LEU A 81 7.13 -0.56 -11.46
CA LEU A 81 6.66 0.30 -10.37
C LEU A 81 5.84 1.48 -10.91
N GLU A 82 6.34 2.19 -11.92
CA GLU A 82 5.63 3.30 -12.56
C GLU A 82 4.29 2.86 -13.15
N ALA A 83 4.25 1.70 -13.79
CA ALA A 83 3.03 1.14 -14.36
C ALA A 83 1.97 0.82 -13.29
N VAL A 84 2.37 0.27 -12.14
CA VAL A 84 1.42 0.00 -11.04
C VAL A 84 1.05 1.26 -10.26
N MET A 85 1.89 2.30 -10.27
CA MET A 85 1.61 3.55 -9.57
C MET A 85 0.42 4.29 -10.14
N LYS A 86 0.22 4.25 -11.45
CA LYS A 86 -0.92 4.89 -12.12
C LYS A 86 -2.27 4.44 -11.53
N PRO A 87 -2.64 3.14 -11.54
CA PRO A 87 -3.88 2.71 -10.92
C PRO A 87 -3.90 2.88 -9.39
N LEU A 88 -2.74 2.87 -8.71
CA LEU A 88 -2.70 3.13 -7.27
C LEU A 88 -2.96 4.58 -6.88
N LEU A 89 -2.83 5.54 -7.80
CA LEU A 89 -3.10 6.96 -7.59
C LEU A 89 -4.42 7.43 -8.22
N GLU A 90 -4.82 6.84 -9.35
CA GLU A 90 -5.96 7.31 -10.15
C GLU A 90 -7.27 6.54 -9.87
N THR A 91 -7.25 5.57 -8.95
CA THR A 91 -8.44 4.81 -8.56
C THR A 91 -8.88 5.14 -7.14
N GLU A 92 -10.02 4.58 -6.74
CA GLU A 92 -10.65 4.74 -5.45
C GLU A 92 -9.77 4.33 -4.23
N ILE A 93 -8.64 3.66 -4.49
CA ILE A 93 -7.65 3.26 -3.47
C ILE A 93 -6.84 4.47 -2.97
N PHE A 94 -6.85 5.59 -3.68
CA PHE A 94 -6.17 6.83 -3.30
C PHE A 94 -7.17 7.93 -2.99
N ASN A 95 -7.16 8.40 -1.74
CA ASN A 95 -7.82 9.63 -1.35
C ASN A 95 -6.72 10.64 -0.96
N PRO A 96 -6.54 11.76 -1.67
CA PRO A 96 -5.40 12.63 -1.46
C PRO A 96 -5.37 13.31 -0.08
N ALA A 97 -6.50 13.35 0.65
CA ALA A 97 -6.55 13.84 2.02
C ALA A 97 -6.23 12.75 3.06
N ARG A 98 -6.55 11.49 2.77
CA ARG A 98 -6.45 10.37 3.73
C ARG A 98 -5.33 9.38 3.41
N THR A 99 -4.73 9.49 2.24
CA THR A 99 -3.60 8.68 1.78
C THR A 99 -2.52 9.62 1.25
N ALA A 100 -1.27 9.37 1.65
CA ALA A 100 -0.16 10.22 1.22
C ALA A 100 1.07 9.41 0.83
N MET A 101 1.78 9.87 -0.20
CA MET A 101 3.08 9.34 -0.59
C MET A 101 4.17 9.94 0.30
N LYS A 102 4.77 9.11 1.15
CA LYS A 102 5.75 9.54 2.14
C LYS A 102 6.89 8.54 2.25
N GLY A 103 8.05 8.82 1.66
CA GLY A 103 9.24 7.95 1.73
C GLY A 103 10.01 8.07 3.05
N ILE A 104 10.05 9.28 3.63
CA ILE A 104 10.67 9.57 4.94
C ILE A 104 9.74 10.42 5.80
N THR A 105 10.02 10.48 7.11
CA THR A 105 9.22 11.28 8.06
C THR A 105 7.72 11.01 7.90
N VAL A 106 7.32 9.74 8.07
CA VAL A 106 5.98 9.23 7.72
C VAL A 106 4.89 9.49 8.77
N HIS A 107 5.22 10.19 9.85
CA HIS A 107 4.29 10.42 10.94
C HIS A 107 3.00 11.11 10.42
N GLY A 108 1.85 10.70 10.95
CA GLY A 108 0.55 11.29 10.57
C GLY A 108 -0.63 10.31 10.54
N HIS A 109 -0.39 9.01 10.31
CA HIS A 109 -1.49 8.04 10.16
C HIS A 109 -2.49 8.03 11.34
N SER A 110 -1.99 8.18 12.56
CA SER A 110 -2.78 8.14 13.80
C SER A 110 -3.09 9.53 14.36
N LEU A 111 -2.79 10.60 13.64
CA LEU A 111 -3.01 11.96 14.11
C LEU A 111 -4.40 12.44 13.72
N ARG A 112 -4.88 13.46 14.42
CA ARG A 112 -6.01 14.25 13.95
C ARG A 112 -5.69 14.84 12.57
N LEU A 113 -6.73 15.02 11.78
CA LEU A 113 -6.64 15.78 10.54
C LEU A 113 -6.42 17.26 10.87
N ASP A 114 -5.85 18.00 9.92
CA ASP A 114 -5.72 19.45 10.03
C ASP A 114 -7.05 20.17 9.74
N GLU A 115 -7.04 21.50 9.78
CA GLU A 115 -8.20 22.36 9.57
C GLU A 115 -8.86 22.19 8.19
N ASP A 116 -8.12 21.73 7.18
CA ASP A 116 -8.61 21.48 5.83
C ASP A 116 -8.93 19.98 5.61
N GLY A 117 -8.87 19.16 6.67
CA GLY A 117 -9.22 17.74 6.63
C GLY A 117 -8.14 16.83 6.06
N LEU A 118 -6.90 17.31 5.92
CA LEU A 118 -5.77 16.54 5.43
C LEU A 118 -5.05 15.79 6.55
N MET A 119 -4.49 14.62 6.20
CA MET A 119 -3.59 13.90 7.10
C MET A 119 -2.32 14.72 7.32
N PHE A 120 -1.89 14.82 8.58
CA PHE A 120 -0.66 15.50 8.98
C PHE A 120 0.57 15.03 8.17
N ASP A 121 1.38 15.97 7.70
CA ASP A 121 2.69 15.71 7.12
C ASP A 121 3.72 16.75 7.61
N ALA A 122 4.66 16.31 8.45
CA ALA A 122 5.71 17.17 8.99
C ALA A 122 6.61 17.83 7.93
N ARG A 123 6.72 17.23 6.73
CA ARG A 123 7.49 17.79 5.61
C ARG A 123 6.63 18.66 4.68
N ARG A 124 5.31 18.68 4.87
CA ARG A 124 4.32 19.38 4.03
C ARG A 124 4.58 19.12 2.54
N ARG A 125 4.54 17.84 2.13
CA ARG A 125 4.75 17.47 0.72
C ARG A 125 3.59 17.83 -0.18
N TYR A 126 2.40 17.90 0.42
CA TYR A 126 1.17 18.31 -0.23
C TYR A 126 0.48 19.40 0.60
N ILE A 127 -0.31 20.21 -0.08
CA ILE A 127 -1.13 21.28 0.49
C ILE A 127 -2.55 21.19 -0.08
N TYR A 128 -3.52 21.72 0.65
CA TYR A 128 -4.85 21.98 0.11
C TYR A 128 -4.84 23.35 -0.56
N ASP A 129 -5.09 23.40 -1.87
CA ASP A 129 -5.26 24.64 -2.59
C ASP A 129 -6.73 25.08 -2.51
N LYS A 130 -6.98 26.20 -1.83
CA LYS A 130 -8.33 26.71 -1.57
C LYS A 130 -9.00 27.28 -2.83
N ASP A 131 -8.22 27.69 -3.82
CA ASP A 131 -8.75 28.27 -5.06
C ASP A 131 -9.28 27.17 -6.00
N SER A 132 -8.55 26.07 -6.15
CA SER A 132 -8.96 24.92 -6.96
C SER A 132 -9.83 23.89 -6.21
N GLY A 133 -9.70 23.86 -4.88
CA GLY A 133 -10.28 22.82 -4.01
C GLY A 133 -9.56 21.47 -4.12
N GLU A 134 -8.34 21.45 -4.66
CA GLU A 134 -7.55 20.25 -4.89
C GLU A 134 -6.39 20.11 -3.90
N VAL A 135 -5.94 18.87 -3.70
CA VAL A 135 -4.67 18.61 -3.02
C VAL A 135 -3.56 18.66 -4.06
N VAL A 136 -2.51 19.41 -3.76
CA VAL A 136 -1.40 19.65 -4.66
C VAL A 136 -0.10 19.21 -4.00
N TYR A 137 0.63 18.27 -4.64
CA TYR A 137 1.97 17.91 -4.22
C TYR A 137 2.96 18.98 -4.70
N ILE A 138 3.70 19.56 -3.75
CA ILE A 138 4.76 20.55 -3.98
C ILE A 138 6.15 19.95 -3.75
N LYS A 139 6.22 18.73 -3.20
CA LYS A 139 7.45 17.97 -2.99
C LYS A 139 7.26 16.51 -3.37
N ASP A 140 8.34 15.85 -3.75
CA ASP A 140 8.36 14.40 -3.96
C ASP A 140 8.18 13.63 -2.63
N GLN A 141 8.06 12.30 -2.71
CA GLN A 141 7.90 11.46 -1.52
C GLN A 141 9.07 11.58 -0.52
N MET A 142 10.26 12.00 -0.98
CA MET A 142 11.46 12.21 -0.16
C MET A 142 11.54 13.64 0.42
N GLY A 143 10.61 14.53 0.07
CA GLY A 143 10.55 15.90 0.55
C GLY A 143 11.38 16.90 -0.27
N ARG A 144 11.83 16.54 -1.48
CA ARG A 144 12.49 17.47 -2.42
C ARG A 144 11.43 18.30 -3.13
N ILE A 145 11.66 19.60 -3.26
CA ILE A 145 10.74 20.52 -3.94
C ILE A 145 10.62 20.11 -5.41
N LEU A 146 9.40 20.08 -5.91
CA LEU A 146 9.11 19.84 -7.33
C LEU A 146 9.24 21.15 -8.09
N ASP A 147 9.77 21.09 -9.31
CA ASP A 147 9.85 22.25 -10.20
C ASP A 147 8.45 22.77 -10.57
N GLN A 148 7.49 21.85 -10.69
CA GLN A 148 6.08 22.15 -10.94
C GLN A 148 5.21 21.40 -9.92
N PRO A 149 4.29 22.09 -9.22
CA PRO A 149 3.30 21.44 -8.36
C PRO A 149 2.43 20.46 -9.16
N VAL A 150 2.04 19.36 -8.53
CA VAL A 150 1.24 18.31 -9.16
C VAL A 150 -0.11 18.19 -8.44
N PRO A 151 -1.21 18.65 -9.04
CA PRO A 151 -2.54 18.40 -8.50
C PRO A 151 -2.88 16.92 -8.59
N VAL A 152 -3.41 16.37 -7.50
CA VAL A 152 -3.80 14.95 -7.38
C VAL A 152 -5.30 14.79 -7.10
N GLY A 153 -6.08 15.82 -7.44
CA GLY A 153 -7.53 15.84 -7.31
C GLY A 153 -8.03 16.31 -5.96
N ARG A 154 -9.37 16.30 -5.84
CA ARG A 154 -10.09 16.77 -4.65
C ARG A 154 -10.13 15.71 -3.56
N PRO A 155 -10.09 16.10 -2.28
CA PRO A 155 -10.45 15.22 -1.18
C PRO A 155 -11.86 14.64 -1.36
N LEU A 156 -12.06 13.38 -0.99
CA LEU A 156 -13.41 12.82 -0.87
C LEU A 156 -14.15 13.46 0.31
N SER A 157 -15.47 13.57 0.20
CA SER A 157 -16.31 13.98 1.33
C SER A 157 -16.23 12.97 2.48
N GLU A 158 -16.56 13.40 3.69
CA GLU A 158 -16.55 12.52 4.87
C GLU A 158 -17.55 11.36 4.73
N GLU A 159 -18.70 11.58 4.08
CA GLU A 159 -19.68 10.53 3.77
C GLU A 159 -19.08 9.46 2.85
N GLU A 160 -18.42 9.88 1.77
CA GLU A 160 -17.74 8.96 0.84
C GLU A 160 -16.60 8.21 1.52
N CYS A 161 -15.79 8.89 2.34
CA CYS A 161 -14.73 8.26 3.12
C CYS A 161 -15.28 7.14 4.02
N ARG A 162 -16.38 7.39 4.74
CA ARG A 162 -17.03 6.39 5.61
C ARG A 162 -17.61 5.21 4.82
N LYS A 163 -18.16 5.47 3.63
CA LYS A 163 -18.73 4.44 2.76
C LYS A 163 -17.65 3.51 2.20
N MET A 164 -16.53 4.07 1.74
CA MET A 164 -15.46 3.36 1.06
C MET A 164 -14.46 2.69 2.01
N SER A 165 -14.34 3.20 3.24
CA SER A 165 -13.35 2.70 4.20
C SER A 165 -13.49 1.20 4.47
N ILE A 166 -12.38 0.49 4.30
CA ILE A 166 -12.25 -0.94 4.65
C ILE A 166 -11.86 -1.15 6.12
N VAL A 167 -11.56 -0.08 6.85
CA VAL A 167 -11.13 -0.14 8.25
C VAL A 167 -12.34 -0.23 9.16
N TYR A 168 -12.28 -1.15 10.13
CA TYR A 168 -13.23 -1.18 11.24
C TYR A 168 -12.93 -0.05 12.23
N SER A 169 -13.85 0.90 12.37
CA SER A 169 -13.79 1.97 13.37
C SER A 169 -15.03 1.95 14.27
N TRP A 170 -14.94 2.58 15.44
CA TRP A 170 -16.02 2.55 16.43
C TRP A 170 -17.30 3.25 15.94
N ASP A 171 -17.14 4.25 15.07
CA ASP A 171 -18.13 5.17 14.54
C ASP A 171 -18.61 4.83 13.11
N THR A 172 -18.07 3.78 12.49
CA THR A 172 -18.56 3.28 11.19
C THR A 172 -18.96 1.82 11.27
N ARG A 173 -18.00 0.93 11.54
CA ARG A 173 -18.16 -0.52 11.53
C ARG A 173 -17.35 -1.10 12.68
N GLN A 174 -18.01 -1.33 13.81
CA GLN A 174 -17.33 -1.90 14.98
C GLN A 174 -16.82 -3.31 14.67
N TYR A 175 -15.56 -3.56 14.98
CA TYR A 175 -14.96 -4.88 14.79
C TYR A 175 -15.64 -5.96 15.66
N LYS A 176 -16.04 -5.59 16.90
CA LYS A 176 -16.67 -6.49 17.86
C LYS A 176 -18.00 -7.07 17.39
N SER A 177 -18.70 -6.41 16.47
CA SER A 177 -19.99 -6.90 15.94
C SER A 177 -19.83 -7.82 14.73
N ARG A 178 -18.61 -8.21 14.34
CA ARG A 178 -18.32 -9.04 13.15
C ARG A 178 -18.06 -10.49 13.54
N THR A 179 -19.14 -11.21 13.84
CA THR A 179 -19.11 -12.60 14.34
C THR A 179 -18.34 -13.55 13.42
N GLU A 180 -18.56 -13.50 12.12
CA GLU A 180 -17.86 -14.37 11.15
C GLU A 180 -16.35 -14.14 11.12
N VAL A 181 -15.91 -12.87 11.09
CA VAL A 181 -14.48 -12.52 11.11
C VAL A 181 -13.81 -13.00 12.39
N LEU A 182 -14.47 -12.81 13.54
CA LEU A 182 -13.99 -13.29 14.83
C LEU A 182 -13.92 -14.83 14.89
N GLN A 183 -14.89 -15.52 14.30
CA GLN A 183 -14.89 -16.99 14.21
C GLN A 183 -13.70 -17.49 13.37
N VAL A 184 -13.46 -16.91 12.20
CA VAL A 184 -12.34 -17.30 11.34
C VAL A 184 -10.99 -17.05 12.03
N ILE A 185 -10.82 -15.89 12.67
CA ILE A 185 -9.58 -15.56 13.39
C ILE A 185 -9.37 -16.50 14.58
N SER A 186 -10.43 -16.77 15.35
CA SER A 186 -10.38 -17.70 16.50
C SER A 186 -10.05 -19.11 16.04
N ARG A 187 -10.68 -19.59 14.96
CA ARG A 187 -10.38 -20.89 14.35
C ARG A 187 -8.91 -20.96 13.92
N ALA A 188 -8.46 -20.01 13.11
CA ALA A 188 -7.07 -19.97 12.63
C ALA A 188 -6.06 -19.96 13.79
N THR A 189 -6.35 -19.20 14.84
CA THR A 189 -5.51 -19.12 16.05
C THR A 189 -5.47 -20.47 16.77
N LYS A 190 -6.63 -21.06 17.05
CA LYS A 190 -6.73 -22.38 17.70
C LYS A 190 -5.97 -23.45 16.92
N MET A 191 -6.18 -23.51 15.60
CA MET A 191 -5.50 -24.50 14.75
C MET A 191 -3.98 -24.33 14.77
N ARG A 192 -3.47 -23.09 14.72
CA ARG A 192 -2.02 -22.83 14.79
C ARG A 192 -1.42 -23.22 16.13
N VAL A 193 -2.11 -22.95 17.24
CA VAL A 193 -1.66 -23.32 18.58
C VAL A 193 -1.62 -24.84 18.74
N LEU A 194 -2.69 -25.54 18.33
CA LEU A 194 -2.76 -26.99 18.40
C LEU A 194 -1.72 -27.65 17.51
N ALA A 195 -1.59 -27.23 16.25
CA ALA A 195 -0.56 -27.72 15.35
C ALA A 195 0.86 -27.51 15.91
N GLY A 196 1.11 -26.35 16.52
CA GLY A 196 2.40 -26.03 17.11
C GLY A 196 2.72 -26.86 18.36
N PHE A 197 1.70 -27.26 19.12
CA PHE A 197 1.85 -28.14 20.27
C PHE A 197 2.00 -29.61 19.87
N ASN A 198 1.05 -30.12 19.07
CA ASN A 198 1.06 -31.46 18.50
C ASN A 198 0.26 -31.47 17.17
N PRO A 199 0.93 -31.61 16.01
CA PRO A 199 0.25 -31.71 14.71
C PRO A 199 -0.80 -32.82 14.63
N GLU A 200 -0.59 -33.96 15.29
CA GLU A 200 -1.51 -35.12 15.27
C GLU A 200 -2.82 -34.85 16.03
N SER A 201 -2.86 -33.80 16.84
CA SER A 201 -4.09 -33.38 17.53
C SER A 201 -5.13 -32.79 16.59
N ILE A 202 -4.74 -32.45 15.35
CA ILE A 202 -5.64 -32.00 14.29
C ILE A 202 -6.10 -33.23 13.51
N ASN A 203 -7.36 -33.62 13.70
CA ASN A 203 -7.97 -34.75 13.01
C ASN A 203 -9.36 -34.36 12.45
N ASP A 204 -9.94 -35.25 11.65
CA ASP A 204 -11.23 -35.02 10.98
C ASP A 204 -12.43 -34.89 11.94
N GLN A 205 -12.23 -35.11 13.25
CA GLN A 205 -13.25 -34.95 14.29
C GLN A 205 -13.26 -33.53 14.90
N MET A 206 -12.28 -32.67 14.56
CA MET A 206 -12.23 -31.24 14.94
C MET A 206 -12.88 -30.31 13.91
#